data_AF-X1RDN0-F1
#
_entry.id   AF-X1RDN0-F1
#
_cell.length_a   1.000
_cell.length_b   1.000
_cell.length_c   1.000
_cell.angle_alpha   90.00
_cell.angle_beta   90.00
_cell.angle_gamma   90.00
#
_symmetry.space_group_name_H-M   'P 1'
#
loop_
_entity.id
_entity.type
_entity.pdbx_description
1 polymer ?
#
loop_
_entity_poly.entity_id
_entity_poly.type
_entity_poly.pdbx_seq_one_letter_code
_entity_poly.pdbx_strand_id
1 'polypeptide(L)'
;DSQVNEWNAVKMGPKRDVVGELERAIRKQDMRFMVALHHAANWWFFPHWKKEYDTSDPRYAGLYGPLHNLEWAQNMPELKERKNEWQLQDKPSKQFLDKWLAKIR
;
A
#
# COMPACT_ATOMS: atom_id res chain seq x y z
N ASP A 1 6.92 -11.07 -11.35
CA ASP A 1 5.56 -10.58 -11.70
C ASP A 1 4.56 -10.92 -10.59
N SER A 2 3.75 -9.96 -10.13
CA SER A 2 2.79 -10.16 -9.03
C SER A 2 1.46 -10.73 -9.52
N GLN A 3 1.04 -11.86 -8.95
CA GLN A 3 -0.28 -12.45 -9.23
C GLN A 3 -1.39 -11.94 -8.30
N VAL A 4 -1.01 -11.30 -7.18
CA VAL A 4 -1.93 -10.88 -6.11
C VAL A 4 -2.31 -9.39 -6.18
N ASN A 5 -1.65 -8.63 -7.06
CA ASN A 5 -1.94 -7.22 -7.28
C ASN A 5 -1.92 -6.89 -8.78
N GLU A 6 -3.04 -6.38 -9.27
CA GLU A 6 -3.24 -5.94 -10.65
C GLU A 6 -2.44 -4.67 -10.95
N TRP A 7 -2.23 -3.84 -9.93
CA TRP A 7 -1.44 -2.62 -9.98
C TRP A 7 0.05 -2.95 -9.87
N ASN A 8 0.62 -3.50 -10.95
CA ASN A 8 2.02 -3.87 -11.04
C ASN A 8 2.65 -3.43 -12.38
N ALA A 9 3.98 -3.33 -12.44
CA ALA A 9 4.71 -2.81 -13.61
C ALA A 9 4.71 -3.72 -14.85
N VAL A 10 4.26 -4.98 -14.72
CA VAL A 10 4.08 -5.90 -15.86
C VAL A 10 2.73 -5.63 -16.53
N LYS A 11 1.66 -5.51 -15.73
CA LYS A 11 0.31 -5.23 -16.21
C LYS A 11 0.09 -3.75 -16.55
N MET A 12 0.80 -2.85 -15.88
CA MET A 12 0.71 -1.39 -16.04
C MET A 12 2.02 -0.81 -16.57
N GLY A 13 2.02 0.45 -16.99
CA GLY A 13 3.24 1.21 -17.29
C GLY A 13 4.22 0.49 -18.24
N PRO A 14 5.49 0.23 -17.83
CA PRO A 14 6.58 -0.20 -18.71
C PRO A 14 6.46 -1.64 -19.24
N LYS A 15 5.45 -2.41 -18.80
CA LYS A 15 5.20 -3.80 -19.23
C LYS A 15 6.39 -4.73 -19.01
N ARG A 16 7.09 -4.56 -17.88
CA ARG A 16 8.32 -5.29 -17.54
C ARG A 16 8.33 -5.72 -16.09
N ASP A 17 8.98 -6.85 -15.82
CA ASP A 17 9.25 -7.31 -14.46
C ASP A 17 10.50 -6.60 -13.92
N VAL A 18 10.35 -5.31 -13.61
CA VAL A 18 11.46 -4.43 -13.22
C VAL A 18 12.22 -4.98 -12.00
N VAL A 19 11.52 -5.51 -11.00
CA VAL A 19 12.15 -6.08 -9.80
C VAL A 19 12.96 -7.32 -10.15
N GLY A 20 12.39 -8.25 -10.93
CA GLY A 20 13.10 -9.46 -11.35
C GLY A 20 14.28 -9.16 -12.29
N GLU A 21 14.17 -8.15 -13.14
CA GLU A 21 15.27 -7.70 -13.99
C GLU A 21 16.42 -7.09 -13.18
N LEU A 22 16.11 -6.23 -12.20
CA LEU A 22 17.09 -5.67 -11.27
C LEU A 22 17.77 -6.77 -10.45
N GLU A 23 17.00 -7.73 -9.92
CA GLU A 23 17.56 -8.89 -9.22
C GLU A 23 18.61 -9.61 -10.07
N ARG A 24 18.26 -9.96 -11.31
CA ARG A 24 19.17 -10.66 -12.22
C ARG A 24 20.42 -9.83 -12.51
N ALA A 25 20.27 -8.52 -12.74
CA ALA A 25 21.40 -7.64 -13.03
C ALA A 25 22.33 -7.47 -11.81
N ILE A 26 21.77 -7.28 -10.62
CA ILE A 26 22.52 -7.12 -9.37
C ILE A 26 23.28 -8.40 -9.01
N ARG A 27 22.64 -9.57 -9.13
CA ARG A 27 23.30 -10.86 -8.88
C ARG A 27 24.42 -11.16 -9.88
N LYS A 28 24.32 -10.72 -11.14
CA LYS A 28 25.41 -10.83 -12.13
C LYS A 28 26.66 -10.03 -11.74
N GLN A 29 26.52 -9.05 -10.85
CA GLN A 29 27.63 -8.28 -10.29
C GLN A 29 28.11 -8.83 -8.94
N ASP A 30 27.73 -10.06 -8.59
CA ASP A 30 28.08 -10.73 -7.32
C ASP A 30 27.60 -9.98 -6.07
N MET A 31 26.53 -9.18 -6.20
CA MET A 31 25.94 -8.44 -5.09
C MET A 31 24.75 -9.17 -4.47
N ARG A 32 24.52 -8.92 -3.18
CA ARG A 32 23.29 -9.32 -2.49
C ARG A 32 22.12 -8.47 -2.97
N PHE A 33 20.97 -9.11 -3.18
CA PHE A 33 19.74 -8.44 -3.59
C PHE A 33 18.73 -8.42 -2.43
N MET A 34 18.11 -7.27 -2.19
CA MET A 34 17.08 -7.08 -1.17
C MET A 34 15.95 -6.21 -1.72
N VAL A 35 14.73 -6.42 -1.21
CA VAL A 35 13.55 -5.62 -1.54
C VAL A 35 12.99 -5.01 -0.26
N ALA A 36 12.69 -3.71 -0.31
CA ALA A 36 11.97 -3.01 0.75
C ALA A 36 10.49 -2.85 0.36
N LEU A 37 9.58 -3.15 1.28
CA LEU A 37 8.13 -3.04 1.08
C LEU A 37 7.54 -2.05 2.07
N HIS A 38 6.93 -0.98 1.56
CA HIS A 38 6.38 0.12 2.38
C HIS A 38 4.84 0.07 2.49
N HIS A 39 4.23 -1.09 2.21
CA HIS A 39 2.78 -1.21 2.07
C HIS A 39 1.99 -0.91 3.34
N ALA A 40 2.59 -0.96 4.54
CA ALA A 40 1.91 -0.56 5.77
C ALA A 40 1.46 0.92 5.74
N ALA A 41 2.16 1.78 4.99
CA ALA A 41 1.79 3.17 4.80
C ALA A 41 0.44 3.34 4.08
N ASN A 42 0.01 2.35 3.30
CA ASN A 42 -1.30 2.36 2.64
C ASN A 42 -2.48 2.41 3.61
N TRP A 43 -2.28 1.92 4.84
CA TRP A 43 -3.30 1.93 5.88
C TRP A 43 -3.11 3.14 6.81
N TRP A 44 -1.91 3.38 7.35
CA TRP A 44 -1.69 4.43 8.37
C TRP A 44 -1.32 5.81 7.87
N PHE A 45 -0.60 5.89 6.76
CA PHE A 45 -0.02 7.16 6.34
C PHE A 45 -0.97 7.94 5.42
N PHE A 46 -1.69 7.25 4.54
CA PHE A 46 -2.59 7.90 3.60
C PHE A 46 -4.02 7.97 4.15
N PRO A 47 -4.66 9.15 4.16
CA PRO A 47 -6.03 9.28 4.64
C PRO A 47 -7.01 8.76 3.59
N HIS A 48 -7.96 7.93 4.02
CA HIS A 48 -9.03 7.37 3.16
C HIS A 48 -10.30 8.23 3.19
N TRP A 49 -10.39 9.19 4.10
CA TRP A 49 -11.56 10.07 4.32
C TRP A 49 -11.48 11.43 3.64
N LYS A 50 -10.35 11.78 3.00
CA LYS A 50 -10.20 13.04 2.24
C LYS A 50 -10.63 12.82 0.79
N LYS A 51 -11.82 13.30 0.44
CA LYS A 51 -12.51 13.03 -0.85
C LYS A 51 -11.74 13.48 -2.09
N GLU A 52 -10.82 14.42 -1.93
CA GLU A 52 -10.00 14.94 -3.03
C GLU A 52 -8.86 14.00 -3.40
N TYR A 53 -8.59 12.97 -2.61
CA TYR A 53 -7.48 12.03 -2.83
C TYR A 53 -7.96 10.73 -3.44
N ASP A 54 -7.13 10.14 -4.31
CA ASP A 54 -7.37 8.83 -4.90
C ASP A 54 -7.56 7.71 -3.85
N THR A 55 -6.97 7.88 -2.67
CA THR A 55 -7.11 6.94 -1.53
C THR A 55 -8.54 6.87 -0.98
N SER A 56 -9.38 7.86 -1.28
CA SER A 56 -10.80 7.88 -0.92
C SER A 56 -11.73 7.34 -2.00
N ASP A 57 -11.19 6.93 -3.16
CA ASP A 57 -11.96 6.40 -4.27
C ASP A 57 -11.89 4.86 -4.29
N PRO A 58 -13.03 4.14 -4.18
CA PRO A 58 -13.04 2.68 -4.13
C PRO A 58 -12.48 2.03 -5.40
N ARG A 59 -12.44 2.74 -6.54
CA ARG A 59 -11.81 2.25 -7.78
C ARG A 59 -10.32 1.96 -7.60
N TYR A 60 -9.65 2.67 -6.69
CA TYR A 60 -8.21 2.52 -6.42
C TYR A 60 -7.91 1.67 -5.17
N ALA A 61 -8.91 1.02 -4.57
CA ALA A 61 -8.72 0.14 -3.42
C ALA A 61 -7.77 -1.05 -3.70
N GLY A 62 -7.64 -1.44 -4.97
CA GLY A 62 -6.63 -2.40 -5.41
C GLY A 62 -5.18 -1.96 -5.12
N LEU A 63 -4.92 -0.65 -5.23
CA LEU A 63 -3.63 0.01 -5.04
C LEU A 63 -3.40 0.43 -3.58
N TYR A 64 -4.38 1.08 -2.97
CA TYR A 64 -4.28 1.68 -1.63
C TYR A 64 -4.88 0.83 -0.50
N GLY A 65 -5.57 -0.27 -0.80
CA GLY A 65 -6.28 -1.07 0.20
C GLY A 65 -7.73 -0.63 0.39
N PRO A 66 -8.49 -1.36 1.24
CA PRO A 66 -9.87 -1.01 1.53
C PRO A 66 -9.95 0.32 2.27
N LEU A 67 -10.97 1.11 1.95
CA LEU A 67 -11.26 2.38 2.62
C LEU A 67 -11.63 2.13 4.09
N HIS A 68 -11.20 3.02 4.99
CA HIS A 68 -11.51 2.99 6.42
C HIS A 68 -11.63 4.41 6.98
N ASN A 69 -12.21 4.54 8.18
CA ASN A 69 -12.43 5.83 8.88
C ASN A 69 -13.13 6.92 8.04
N LEU A 70 -14.05 6.53 7.15
CA LEU A 70 -14.73 7.46 6.23
C LEU A 70 -15.57 8.52 6.97
N GLU A 71 -16.01 8.21 8.18
CA GLU A 71 -16.71 9.13 9.08
C GLU A 71 -15.87 10.36 9.48
N TRP A 72 -14.54 10.26 9.40
CA TRP A 72 -13.63 11.39 9.70
C TRP A 72 -13.69 12.49 8.65
N ALA A 73 -14.31 12.26 7.50
CA ALA A 73 -14.56 13.29 6.49
C ALA A 73 -15.43 14.43 7.03
N GLN A 74 -16.30 14.14 8.01
CA GLN A 74 -17.19 15.10 8.65
C GLN A 74 -16.90 15.25 10.14
N ASN A 75 -16.45 14.18 10.79
CA ASN A 75 -16.29 14.10 12.24
C ASN A 75 -14.86 13.67 12.60
N MET A 76 -13.86 14.43 12.14
CA MET A 76 -12.46 14.11 12.45
C MET A 76 -12.23 14.23 13.97
N PRO A 77 -11.68 13.19 14.63
CA PRO A 77 -11.41 13.25 16.06
C PRO A 77 -10.34 14.29 16.38
N GLU A 78 -10.44 14.89 17.56
CA GLU A 78 -9.44 15.85 18.04
C GLU A 78 -8.10 15.15 18.24
N LEU A 79 -7.06 15.67 17.58
CA LEU A 79 -5.70 15.15 17.68
C LEU A 79 -4.88 16.04 18.64
N LYS A 80 -4.57 15.53 19.83
CA LYS A 80 -3.64 16.21 20.77
C LYS A 80 -2.24 16.41 20.16
N GLU A 81 -1.78 15.41 19.40
CA GLU A 81 -0.53 15.46 18.62
C GLU A 81 -0.74 14.66 17.32
N ARG A 82 -0.10 15.06 16.20
CA ARG A 82 -0.28 14.35 14.92
C ARG A 82 0.05 12.86 14.97
N LYS A 83 1.05 12.47 15.77
CA LYS A 83 1.45 11.06 15.92
C LYS A 83 0.35 10.18 16.54
N ASN A 84 -0.65 10.78 17.20
CA ASN A 84 -1.74 10.05 17.83
C ASN A 84 -2.82 9.64 16.82
N GLU A 85 -2.79 10.19 15.60
CA GLU A 85 -3.74 9.86 14.54
C GLU A 85 -3.80 8.35 14.28
N TRP A 86 -2.65 7.69 14.12
CA TRP A 86 -2.58 6.25 13.85
C TRP A 86 -3.14 5.37 14.97
N GLN A 87 -3.16 5.88 16.20
CA GLN A 87 -3.70 5.14 17.34
C GLN A 87 -5.23 5.12 17.30
N LEU A 88 -5.83 6.19 16.78
CA LEU A 88 -7.27 6.40 16.68
C LEU A 88 -7.88 5.79 15.41
N GLN A 89 -7.09 5.56 14.35
CA GLN A 89 -7.56 4.90 13.15
C GLN A 89 -7.93 3.42 13.39
N ASP A 90 -8.86 2.92 12.58
CA ASP A 90 -9.35 1.53 12.58
C ASP A 90 -8.22 0.55 12.28
N LYS A 91 -8.12 -0.55 13.03
CA LYS A 91 -7.07 -1.56 12.83
C LYS A 91 -7.17 -2.24 11.45
N PRO A 92 -6.03 -2.65 10.85
CA PRO A 92 -6.03 -3.28 9.54
C PRO A 92 -6.97 -4.46 9.48
N SER A 93 -7.84 -4.46 8.47
CA SER A 93 -8.76 -5.57 8.27
C SER A 93 -7.98 -6.85 7.97
N LYS A 94 -8.56 -8.01 8.30
CA LYS A 94 -7.98 -9.31 7.95
C LYS A 94 -7.69 -9.40 6.44
N GLN A 95 -8.59 -8.89 5.61
CA GLN A 95 -8.41 -8.86 4.16
C GLN A 95 -7.16 -8.08 3.74
N PHE A 96 -6.91 -6.91 4.35
CA PHE A 96 -5.71 -6.12 4.07
C PHE A 96 -4.44 -6.89 4.48
N LEU A 97 -4.44 -7.48 5.67
CA LEU A 97 -3.30 -8.27 6.19
C LEU A 97 -3.01 -9.50 5.34
N ASP A 98 -4.04 -10.25 4.93
CA ASP A 98 -3.90 -11.43 4.08
C ASP A 98 -3.33 -11.06 2.70
N LYS A 99 -3.84 -9.97 2.08
CA LYS A 99 -3.34 -9.48 0.80
C LYS A 99 -1.88 -9.02 0.92
N TRP A 100 -1.49 -8.41 2.04
CA TRP A 100 -0.11 -8.03 2.29
C TRP A 100 0.81 -9.25 2.44
N LEU A 101 0.43 -10.22 3.25
CA LEU A 101 1.20 -11.45 3.45
C LEU A 101 1.36 -12.25 2.14
N ALA A 102 0.36 -12.21 1.26
CA ALA A 102 0.44 -12.85 -0.04
C ALA A 102 1.42 -12.17 -1.01
N LYS A 103 1.85 -10.92 -0.77
CA LYS A 103 2.85 -10.22 -1.61
C LYS A 103 4.30 -10.62 -1.32
N ILE A 104 4.55 -11.23 -0.16
CA ILE A 104 5.90 -11.64 0.27
C ILE A 104 6.15 -13.15 0.12
N ARG A 105 5.15 -13.88 -0.35
CA ARG A 105 5.21 -15.32 -0.63
C ARG A 105 5.40 -15.54 -2.12
#